data_AF-A0A194AH86-F1
#
_entry.id   AF-A0A194AH86-F1
#
_cell.length_a   1.000
_cell.length_b   1.000
_cell.length_c   1.000
_cell.angle_alpha   90.00
_cell.angle_beta   90.00
_cell.angle_gamma   90.00
#
_symmetry.space_group_name_H-M   'P 1'
#
loop_
_entity.id
_entity.type
_entity.pdbx_description
1 polymer ?
#
loop_
_entity_poly.entity_id
_entity_poly.type
_entity_poly.pdbx_seq_one_letter_code
_entity_poly.pdbx_strand_id
1 'polypeptide(L)'
;MSLRDEIVARYGSVYKFWKSHADELPSKGVVYQVAGGNYAGDQAGHERKMRAIMDGRKAPTENVDKIYEAIRNVACTRCPDRQSPGPRCAGCLELFRMQAQAVSDTLKR
;
A
#
# COMPACT_ATOMS: atom_id res chain seq x y z
N MET A 1 -14.07 7.74 -17.68
CA MET A 1 -14.33 8.86 -16.75
C MET A 1 -13.03 9.18 -16.04
N SER A 2 -12.65 10.46 -15.91
CA SER A 2 -11.39 10.79 -15.25
C SER A 2 -11.50 10.58 -13.73
N LEU A 3 -10.38 10.34 -13.04
CA LEU A 3 -10.38 10.21 -11.57
C LEU A 3 -10.95 11.47 -10.90
N ARG A 4 -10.63 12.66 -11.44
CA ARG A 4 -11.16 13.92 -10.95
C ARG A 4 -12.69 13.98 -11.04
N ASP A 5 -13.26 13.59 -12.17
CA ASP A 5 -14.71 13.64 -12.38
C ASP A 5 -15.44 12.71 -11.40
N GLU A 6 -14.88 11.53 -11.15
CA GLU A 6 -15.44 10.58 -10.18
C GLU A 6 -15.41 11.14 -8.75
N ILE A 7 -14.29 11.76 -8.36
CA ILE A 7 -14.15 12.40 -7.06
C ILE A 7 -15.16 13.54 -6.90
N VAL A 8 -15.29 14.39 -7.91
CA VAL A 8 -16.23 15.53 -7.89
C VAL A 8 -17.67 15.01 -7.84
N ALA A 9 -18.01 13.97 -8.59
CA ALA A 9 -19.34 13.38 -8.57
C ALA A 9 -19.72 12.81 -7.19
N ARG A 10 -18.79 12.19 -6.46
CA ARG A 10 -19.05 11.57 -5.15
C ARG A 10 -18.92 12.53 -3.96
N TYR A 11 -17.97 13.47 -4.00
CA TYR A 11 -17.58 14.31 -2.85
C TYR A 11 -17.79 15.81 -3.09
N GLY A 12 -18.17 16.22 -4.31
CA GLY A 12 -18.39 17.61 -4.72
C GLY A 12 -17.11 18.39 -5.04
N SER A 13 -15.96 18.04 -4.45
CA SER A 13 -14.66 18.58 -4.85
C SER A 13 -13.50 17.69 -4.44
N VAL A 14 -12.36 17.84 -5.13
CA VAL A 14 -11.11 17.14 -4.79
C VAL A 14 -10.63 17.51 -3.38
N TYR A 15 -10.84 18.75 -2.95
CA TYR A 15 -10.51 19.17 -1.59
C TYR A 15 -11.37 18.48 -0.54
N LYS A 16 -12.69 18.37 -0.76
CA LYS A 16 -13.60 17.67 0.17
C LYS A 16 -13.22 16.20 0.30
N PHE A 17 -12.91 15.54 -0.83
CA PHE A 17 -12.40 14.18 -0.83
C PHE A 17 -11.11 14.04 -0.01
N TRP A 18 -10.10 14.89 -0.27
CA TRP A 18 -8.86 14.86 0.51
C TRP A 18 -9.12 15.08 2.01
N LYS A 19 -9.95 16.06 2.37
CA LYS A 19 -10.25 16.38 3.76
C LYS A 19 -10.96 15.24 4.49
N SER A 20 -11.84 14.51 3.82
CA SER A 20 -12.56 13.38 4.39
C SER A 20 -11.70 12.15 4.65
N HIS A 21 -10.55 12.04 4.00
CA HIS A 21 -9.66 10.87 4.06
C HIS A 21 -8.18 11.29 4.23
N ALA A 22 -7.95 12.38 4.97
CA ALA A 22 -6.63 13.02 5.06
C ALA A 22 -5.58 12.16 5.77
N ASP A 23 -6.02 11.18 6.57
CA ASP A 23 -5.23 10.17 7.25
C ASP A 23 -4.86 8.98 6.36
N GLU A 24 -5.64 8.72 5.30
CA GLU A 24 -5.38 7.62 4.37
C GLU A 24 -4.72 8.09 3.06
N LEU A 25 -4.94 9.33 2.66
CA LEU A 25 -4.45 9.90 1.41
C LEU A 25 -3.07 10.55 1.57
N PRO A 26 -2.29 10.64 0.47
CA PRO A 26 -1.08 11.45 0.46
C PRO A 26 -1.41 12.93 0.65
N SER A 27 -0.37 13.78 0.67
CA SER A 27 -0.53 15.21 0.80
C SER A 27 -1.51 15.78 -0.25
N LYS A 28 -2.16 16.89 0.10
CA LYS A 28 -3.12 17.58 -0.79
C LYS A 28 -2.53 17.84 -2.18
N GLY A 29 -1.26 18.25 -2.27
CA GLY A 29 -0.59 18.50 -3.55
C GLY A 29 -0.53 17.26 -4.44
N VAL A 30 -0.13 16.12 -3.86
CA VAL A 30 -0.11 14.83 -4.57
C VAL A 30 -1.51 14.44 -5.04
N VAL A 31 -2.53 14.55 -4.19
CA VAL A 31 -3.92 14.26 -4.58
C VAL A 31 -4.37 15.08 -5.78
N TYR A 32 -4.04 16.38 -5.82
CA TYR A 32 -4.39 17.23 -6.96
C TYR A 32 -3.63 16.86 -8.24
N GLN A 33 -2.34 16.55 -8.13
CA GLN A 33 -1.52 16.12 -9.27
C GLN A 33 -2.00 14.78 -9.83
N VAL A 34 -2.29 13.81 -8.96
CA VAL A 34 -2.80 12.49 -9.34
C VAL A 34 -4.20 12.61 -9.96
N ALA A 35 -5.12 13.35 -9.32
CA ALA A 35 -6.45 13.58 -9.90
C ALA A 35 -6.38 14.28 -11.27
N GLY A 36 -5.34 15.10 -11.50
CA GLY A 36 -5.09 15.79 -12.76
C GLY A 36 -4.30 14.98 -13.81
N GLY A 37 -3.83 13.77 -13.49
CA GLY A 37 -3.04 12.95 -14.42
C GLY A 37 -1.59 13.39 -14.62
N ASN A 38 -1.07 14.30 -13.76
CA ASN A 38 0.22 14.97 -13.96
C ASN A 38 1.23 14.70 -12.82
N TYR A 39 1.04 13.63 -12.04
CA TYR A 39 1.98 13.28 -10.97
C TYR A 39 3.19 12.54 -11.54
N ALA A 40 4.39 13.07 -11.31
CA ALA A 40 5.64 12.50 -11.82
C ALA A 40 6.10 11.23 -11.06
N GLY A 41 5.50 10.92 -9.91
CA GLY A 41 5.75 9.69 -9.16
C GLY A 41 4.92 8.50 -9.68
N ASP A 42 4.57 7.56 -8.79
CA ASP A 42 3.70 6.43 -9.14
C ASP A 42 2.23 6.87 -9.30
N GLN A 43 1.93 7.49 -10.46
CA GLN A 43 0.59 7.92 -10.85
C GLN A 43 -0.42 6.76 -10.71
N ALA A 44 -0.13 5.60 -11.32
CA ALA A 44 -1.05 4.47 -11.37
C ALA A 44 -1.33 3.86 -9.98
N GLY A 45 -0.33 3.79 -9.10
CA GLY A 45 -0.51 3.33 -7.73
C GLY A 45 -1.39 4.26 -6.90
N HIS A 46 -1.18 5.57 -7.02
CA HIS A 46 -1.99 6.55 -6.30
C HIS A 46 -3.43 6.59 -6.83
N GLU A 47 -3.65 6.46 -8.14
CA GLU A 47 -5.00 6.35 -8.68
C GLU A 47 -5.74 5.11 -8.13
N ARG A 48 -5.07 3.95 -8.10
CA ARG A 48 -5.63 2.72 -7.52
C ARG A 48 -5.98 2.91 -6.04
N LYS A 49 -5.09 3.55 -5.27
CA LYS A 49 -5.31 3.86 -3.86
C LYS A 49 -6.53 4.76 -3.66
N MET A 50 -6.62 5.84 -4.42
CA MET A 50 -7.75 6.78 -4.36
C MET A 50 -9.07 6.11 -4.73
N ARG A 51 -9.09 5.29 -5.79
CA ARG A 51 -10.28 4.51 -6.17
C ARG A 51 -10.71 3.51 -5.10
N ALA A 52 -9.76 2.82 -4.45
CA ALA A 52 -10.06 1.92 -3.34
C ALA A 52 -10.76 2.64 -2.18
N ILE A 53 -10.22 3.80 -1.75
CA ILE A 53 -10.80 4.65 -0.71
C ILE A 53 -12.22 5.10 -1.11
N MET A 54 -12.41 5.52 -2.36
CA MET A 54 -13.73 5.93 -2.85
C MET A 54 -14.76 4.79 -2.85
N ASP A 55 -14.31 3.54 -2.92
CA ASP A 55 -15.16 2.34 -2.85
C ASP A 55 -15.38 1.85 -1.41
N GLY A 56 -14.94 2.62 -0.40
CA GLY A 56 -15.04 2.24 1.01
C GLY A 56 -14.13 1.07 1.39
N ARG A 57 -13.23 0.67 0.49
CA ARG A 57 -12.14 -0.24 0.81
C ARG A 57 -11.10 0.62 1.51
N LYS A 58 -10.63 0.18 2.68
CA LYS A 58 -9.39 0.75 3.23
C LYS A 58 -8.39 0.78 2.08
N ALA A 59 -7.70 1.92 1.93
CA ALA A 59 -6.58 2.02 1.00
C ALA A 59 -5.78 0.72 1.07
N PRO A 60 -5.21 0.20 -0.03
CA PRO A 60 -4.26 -0.89 0.09
C PRO A 60 -3.09 -0.34 0.91
N THR A 61 -3.19 -0.48 2.24
CA THR A 61 -2.04 -0.64 3.09
C THR A 61 -1.28 -1.74 2.39
N GLU A 62 -0.04 -1.47 2.01
CA GLU A 62 0.82 -2.52 1.52
C GLU A 62 0.77 -3.61 2.58
N ASN A 63 0.03 -4.67 2.24
CA ASN A 63 -0.45 -5.59 3.26
C ASN A 63 0.79 -6.18 3.89
N VAL A 64 0.92 -6.10 5.21
CA VAL A 64 2.04 -6.70 5.95
C VAL A 64 2.20 -8.16 5.50
N ASP A 65 1.09 -8.84 5.18
CA ASP A 65 1.10 -10.18 4.60
C ASP A 65 1.81 -10.28 3.25
N LYS A 66 1.62 -9.30 2.34
CA LYS A 66 2.30 -9.27 1.04
C LYS A 66 3.79 -9.02 1.18
N ILE A 67 4.18 -8.11 2.09
CA ILE A 67 5.60 -7.83 2.38
C ILE A 67 6.24 -9.09 3.01
N TYR A 68 5.54 -9.70 3.95
CA TYR A 68 5.95 -10.96 4.57
C TYR A 68 6.09 -12.08 3.54
N GLU A 69 5.13 -12.27 2.64
CA GLU A 69 5.20 -13.28 1.58
C GLU A 69 6.38 -13.04 0.64
N ALA A 70 6.64 -11.80 0.27
CA ALA A 70 7.79 -11.45 -0.57
C ALA A 70 9.12 -11.78 0.14
N ILE A 71 9.29 -11.35 1.40
CA ILE A 71 10.49 -11.65 2.20
C ILE A 71 10.67 -13.17 2.36
N ARG A 72 9.60 -13.86 2.76
CA ARG A 72 9.60 -15.31 2.98
C ARG A 72 9.99 -16.04 1.69
N ASN A 73 9.38 -15.69 0.55
CA ASN A 73 9.64 -16.38 -0.71
C ASN A 73 11.12 -16.25 -1.14
N VAL A 74 11.71 -15.06 -1.04
CA VAL A 74 13.12 -14.84 -1.36
C VAL A 74 14.03 -15.59 -0.38
N ALA A 75 13.77 -15.48 0.93
CA ALA A 75 14.59 -16.10 1.96
C ALA A 75 14.54 -17.63 1.90
N CYS A 76 13.34 -18.21 1.79
CA CYS A 76 13.17 -19.66 1.70
C CYS A 76 13.73 -20.24 0.40
N THR A 77 13.68 -19.51 -0.72
CA THR A 77 14.29 -19.95 -1.99
C THR A 77 15.81 -20.06 -1.89
N ARG A 78 16.44 -19.19 -1.07
CA ARG A 78 17.89 -19.20 -0.84
C ARG A 78 18.31 -20.05 0.37
N CYS A 79 17.36 -20.66 1.07
CA CYS A 79 17.63 -21.43 2.27
C CYS A 79 18.23 -22.80 1.89
N PRO A 80 19.41 -23.16 2.44
CA PRO A 80 20.02 -24.46 2.17
C PRO A 80 19.19 -25.63 2.74
N ASP A 81 18.42 -25.39 3.80
CA ASP A 81 17.60 -26.39 4.49
C ASP A 81 16.16 -26.50 3.93
N ARG A 82 15.87 -25.89 2.77
CA ARG A 82 14.50 -25.83 2.19
C ARG A 82 13.84 -27.20 2.01
N GLN A 83 14.62 -28.26 1.78
CA GLN A 83 14.12 -29.61 1.50
C GLN A 83 13.80 -30.42 2.78
N SER A 84 14.32 -29.99 3.93
CA SER A 84 14.09 -30.63 5.23
C SER A 84 13.75 -29.57 6.29
N PRO A 85 12.53 -29.01 6.25
CA PRO A 85 12.12 -27.97 7.18
C PRO A 85 12.15 -28.49 8.62
N GLY A 86 12.98 -27.85 9.46
CA GLY A 86 13.15 -28.17 10.87
C GLY A 86 12.65 -27.05 11.80
N PRO A 87 12.82 -27.20 13.12
CA PRO A 87 12.34 -26.23 14.11
C PRO A 87 12.90 -24.81 13.92
N ARG A 88 14.06 -24.67 13.27
CA ARG A 88 14.65 -23.36 12.91
C ARG A 88 13.78 -22.55 11.94
N CYS A 89 12.93 -23.20 11.13
CA CYS A 89 12.01 -22.51 10.23
C CYS A 89 11.01 -21.63 11.01
N ALA A 90 10.54 -22.07 12.18
CA ALA A 90 9.59 -21.29 12.98
C ALA A 90 10.17 -19.92 13.41
N GLY A 91 11.44 -19.91 13.85
CA GLY A 91 12.13 -18.66 14.21
C GLY A 91 12.34 -17.73 13.01
N CYS A 92 12.61 -18.27 11.82
CA CYS A 92 12.69 -17.46 10.59
C CYS A 92 11.32 -16.85 10.23
N LEU A 93 10.22 -17.60 10.35
CA LEU A 93 8.88 -17.09 10.04
C LEU A 93 8.49 -15.92 10.96
N GLU A 94 8.84 -15.99 12.24
CA GLU A 94 8.63 -14.90 13.19
C GLU A 94 9.46 -13.66 12.83
N LEU A 95 10.76 -13.85 12.55
CA LEU A 95 11.63 -12.76 12.10
C LEU A 95 11.12 -12.08 10.83
N PHE A 96 10.65 -12.84 9.83
CA PHE A 96 10.12 -12.27 8.59
C PHE A 96 8.85 -11.45 8.83
N ARG A 97 7.99 -11.84 9.78
CA ARG A 97 6.83 -11.04 10.18
C ARG A 97 7.25 -9.72 10.83
N MET A 98 8.25 -9.74 11.72
CA MET A 98 8.80 -8.52 12.33
C MET A 98 9.39 -7.57 11.28
N GLN A 99 10.12 -8.11 10.31
CA GLN A 99 10.67 -7.34 9.19
C GLN A 99 9.57 -6.73 8.33
N ALA A 100 8.55 -7.52 7.98
CA ALA A 100 7.42 -7.04 7.19
C ALA A 100 6.66 -5.91 7.90
N GLN A 101 6.47 -6.05 9.22
CA GLN A 101 5.84 -5.03 10.05
C GLN A 101 6.68 -3.74 10.06
N ALA A 102 7.99 -3.83 10.30
CA ALA A 102 8.89 -2.68 10.31
C ALA A 102 8.92 -1.92 8.97
N VAL A 103 8.92 -2.65 7.85
CA VAL A 103 8.81 -2.07 6.51
C VAL A 103 7.47 -1.35 6.34
N SER A 104 6.35 -2.01 6.66
CA SER A 104 5.02 -1.40 6.59
C SER A 104 4.93 -0.13 7.44
N ASP A 105 5.52 -0.12 8.64
CA ASP A 105 5.48 1.05 9.53
C ASP A 105 6.36 2.20 9.06
N THR A 106 7.42 1.91 8.29
CA THR A 106 8.23 2.94 7.61
C THR A 106 7.44 3.59 6.47
N LEU A 107 6.61 2.83 5.76
CA LEU A 107 5.84 3.28 4.60
C LEU A 107 4.53 4.01 4.98
N LYS A 108 4.12 3.96 6.26
CA LYS A 108 2.99 4.72 6.82
C LYS A 108 3.35 6.15 7.25
N ARG A 109 4.62 6.56 7.18
CA ARG A 109 5.10 7.88 7.63
C ARG A 109 5.13 8.91 6.53
#